data_AF-A0A258AS25-F1
#
_entry.id   AF-A0A258AS25-F1
#
_cell.length_a   1.000
_cell.length_b   1.000
_cell.length_c   1.000
_cell.angle_alpha   90.00
_cell.angle_beta   90.00
_cell.angle_gamma   90.00
#
_symmetry.space_group_name_H-M   'P 1'
#
loop_
_entity.id
_entity.type
_entity.pdbx_description
1 polymer ?
#
loop_
_entity_poly.entity_id
_entity_poly.type
_entity_poly.pdbx_seq_one_letter_code
_entity_poly.pdbx_strand_id
1 'polypeptide(L)'
;MGGGGAFTAAFSLAEGWNIMTLTAWDNASPPNQAAQTVSVLCIADTRSNGIPDDWEVANGLDGGGLAPNGGNLLLSYAFDADPNSPADTTQPATSMAQDGFLISFNRRQNEPGLLYEIEGSYDLVHWSADNVILQLAAPAEPNAARQTERVTYRVNSSVPASRLFTRIKVTNSAGIGQ
;
A
#
# COMPACT_ATOMS: atom_id res chain seq x y z
N MET A 1 14.86 40.33 -15.36
CA MET A 1 14.91 38.99 -14.73
C MET A 1 13.47 38.61 -14.42
N GLY A 2 12.82 37.82 -15.28
CA GLY A 2 11.45 37.34 -15.05
C GLY A 2 11.50 36.01 -14.31
N GLY A 3 11.21 36.02 -13.02
CA GLY A 3 11.10 34.79 -12.23
C GLY A 3 9.79 34.07 -12.56
N GLY A 4 9.88 32.80 -12.95
CA GLY A 4 8.70 31.95 -13.11
C GLY A 4 8.01 31.77 -11.75
N GLY A 5 6.76 32.22 -11.66
CA GLY A 5 5.93 31.98 -10.47
C GLY A 5 5.41 30.55 -10.43
N ALA A 6 4.97 30.10 -9.26
CA ALA A 6 4.22 28.86 -9.15
C ALA A 6 2.94 28.97 -9.99
N PHE A 7 2.59 27.89 -10.70
CA PHE A 7 1.32 27.77 -11.41
C PHE A 7 0.62 26.49 -10.93
N THR A 8 -0.71 26.53 -10.96
CA THR A 8 -1.57 25.39 -10.62
C THR A 8 -2.55 25.20 -11.76
N ALA A 9 -2.67 23.97 -12.25
CA ALA A 9 -3.68 23.57 -13.22
C ALA A 9 -4.37 22.30 -12.72
N ALA A 10 -5.68 22.20 -12.94
CA ALA A 10 -6.48 21.04 -12.59
C ALA A 10 -6.85 20.26 -13.86
N PHE A 11 -6.74 18.94 -13.78
CA PHE A 11 -7.09 18.03 -14.87
C PHE A 11 -7.94 16.90 -14.31
N SER A 12 -8.94 16.46 -15.07
CA SER A 12 -9.63 15.20 -14.79
C SER A 12 -8.75 14.06 -15.25
N LEU A 13 -8.52 13.08 -14.38
CA LEU A 13 -7.81 11.85 -14.74
C LEU A 13 -8.81 10.84 -15.29
N ALA A 14 -8.44 10.14 -16.35
CA ALA A 14 -9.13 8.94 -16.78
C ALA A 14 -8.62 7.73 -15.97
N GLU A 15 -9.42 6.67 -15.86
CA GLU A 15 -8.94 5.40 -15.32
C GLU A 15 -7.71 4.91 -16.12
N GLY A 16 -6.72 4.38 -15.40
CA GLY A 16 -5.44 3.93 -15.94
C GLY A 16 -4.35 5.00 -15.94
N TRP A 17 -3.36 4.81 -16.82
CA TRP A 17 -2.20 5.70 -16.92
C TRP A 17 -2.54 7.00 -17.65
N ASN A 18 -2.31 8.10 -16.95
CA ASN A 18 -2.41 9.46 -17.48
C ASN A 18 -0.99 10.02 -17.63
N ILE A 19 -0.64 10.49 -18.82
CA ILE A 19 0.66 11.11 -19.10
C ILE A 19 0.43 12.58 -19.43
N MET A 20 1.01 13.45 -18.62
CA MET A 20 0.93 14.90 -18.77
C MET A 20 2.30 15.47 -19.12
N THR A 21 2.35 16.36 -20.10
CA THR A 21 3.57 17.08 -20.47
C THR A 21 3.41 18.56 -20.11
N LEU A 22 4.20 19.03 -19.15
CA LEU A 22 4.29 20.43 -18.78
C LEU A 22 5.38 21.06 -19.63
N THR A 23 5.02 22.07 -20.43
CA THR A 23 5.99 22.83 -21.24
C THR A 23 6.02 24.28 -20.78
N ALA A 24 7.22 24.81 -20.59
CA ALA A 24 7.48 26.19 -20.24
C ALA A 24 8.29 26.86 -21.35
N TRP A 25 7.98 28.12 -21.64
CA TRP A 25 8.66 28.96 -22.62
C TRP A 25 9.19 30.23 -21.97
N ASP A 26 10.32 30.74 -22.46
CA ASP A 26 10.77 32.09 -22.14
C ASP A 26 10.42 33.10 -23.25
N ASN A 27 10.79 34.36 -23.05
CA ASN A 27 10.50 35.45 -24.00
C ASN A 27 11.64 35.71 -25.00
N ALA A 28 12.56 34.76 -25.23
CA ALA A 28 13.60 34.91 -26.24
C ALA A 28 13.03 34.88 -27.68
N SER A 29 13.83 35.29 -28.67
CA SER A 29 13.46 35.18 -30.09
C SER A 29 14.57 34.47 -30.87
N PRO A 30 14.40 33.17 -31.20
CA PRO A 30 13.23 32.33 -30.91
C PRO A 30 13.11 31.97 -29.41
N PRO A 31 11.90 31.63 -28.90
CA PRO A 31 11.68 31.25 -27.50
C PRO A 31 12.45 29.98 -27.12
N ASN A 32 13.11 29.99 -25.96
CA ASN A 32 13.63 28.76 -25.36
C ASN A 32 12.48 27.98 -24.73
N GLN A 33 12.55 26.65 -24.79
CA GLN A 33 11.50 25.75 -24.28
C GLN A 33 12.10 24.71 -23.34
N ALA A 34 11.35 24.35 -22.29
CA ALA A 34 11.65 23.22 -21.43
C ALA A 34 10.37 22.41 -21.20
N ALA A 35 10.48 21.08 -21.22
CA ALA A 35 9.34 20.18 -20.99
C ALA A 35 9.65 19.16 -19.89
N GLN A 36 8.64 18.86 -19.08
CA GLN A 36 8.66 17.82 -18.06
C GLN A 36 7.45 16.90 -18.26
N THR A 37 7.68 15.59 -18.20
CA THR A 37 6.59 14.61 -18.22
C THR A 37 6.29 14.13 -16.80
N VAL A 38 4.99 14.01 -16.50
CA VAL A 38 4.47 13.44 -15.25
C VAL A 38 3.49 12.32 -15.62
N SER A 39 3.69 11.15 -15.03
CA SER A 39 2.81 10.00 -15.19
C SER A 39 2.04 9.76 -13.89
N VAL A 40 0.72 9.62 -13.99
CA VAL A 40 -0.17 9.32 -12.84
C VAL A 40 -1.02 8.11 -13.20
N LEU A 41 -1.04 7.10 -12.33
CA LEU A 41 -1.99 6.00 -12.41
C LEU A 41 -3.24 6.38 -11.61
N CYS A 42 -4.40 6.39 -12.27
CA CYS A 42 -5.68 6.52 -11.61
C CYS A 42 -6.36 5.15 -11.60
N ILE A 43 -6.80 4.71 -10.43
CA ILE A 43 -7.49 3.42 -10.26
C ILE A 43 -8.93 3.74 -9.88
N ALA A 44 -9.89 3.12 -10.57
CA ALA A 44 -11.31 3.30 -10.27
C ALA A 44 -11.66 2.62 -8.94
N ASP A 45 -12.33 3.37 -8.07
CA ASP A 45 -12.96 2.90 -6.82
C ASP A 45 -14.31 3.62 -6.74
N THR A 46 -15.30 3.10 -7.45
CA THR A 46 -16.63 3.70 -7.59
C THR A 46 -17.36 3.76 -6.23
N ARG A 47 -16.96 2.89 -5.29
CA ARG A 47 -17.57 2.79 -3.95
C ARG A 47 -16.84 3.62 -2.90
N SER A 48 -15.71 4.24 -3.25
CA SER A 48 -14.84 5.00 -2.36
C SER A 48 -14.51 4.24 -1.07
N ASN A 49 -14.35 2.91 -1.16
CA ASN A 49 -14.09 2.04 -0.01
C ASN A 49 -12.60 1.71 0.15
N GLY A 50 -11.76 2.26 -0.73
CA GLY A 50 -10.33 2.05 -0.77
C GLY A 50 -9.91 0.77 -1.49
N ILE A 51 -10.78 0.18 -2.30
CA ILE A 51 -10.54 -1.05 -3.04
C ILE A 51 -10.83 -0.79 -4.52
N PRO A 52 -9.90 -1.16 -5.43
CA PRO A 52 -10.13 -1.04 -6.86
C PRO A 52 -11.34 -1.84 -7.36
N ASP A 53 -12.15 -1.22 -8.23
CA ASP A 53 -13.32 -1.84 -8.84
C ASP A 53 -12.93 -3.12 -9.63
N ASP A 54 -11.78 -3.11 -10.31
CA ASP A 54 -11.29 -4.25 -11.09
C ASP A 54 -10.96 -5.47 -10.21
N TRP A 55 -10.40 -5.24 -9.02
CA TRP A 55 -10.16 -6.27 -8.03
C TRP A 55 -11.48 -6.79 -7.45
N GLU A 56 -12.45 -5.92 -7.16
CA GLU A 56 -13.77 -6.33 -6.68
C GLU A 56 -14.48 -7.22 -7.72
N VAL A 57 -14.48 -6.82 -8.99
CA VAL A 57 -15.04 -7.61 -10.10
C VAL A 57 -14.34 -8.96 -10.25
N ALA A 58 -13.01 -8.98 -10.23
CA ALA A 58 -12.21 -10.20 -10.36
C ALA A 58 -12.50 -11.22 -9.23
N ASN A 59 -12.92 -10.74 -8.06
CA ASN A 59 -13.25 -11.56 -6.90
C ASN A 59 -14.76 -11.81 -6.72
N GLY A 60 -15.59 -11.40 -7.69
CA GLY A 60 -17.04 -11.60 -7.64
C GLY A 60 -17.76 -10.74 -6.58
N LEU A 61 -17.15 -9.61 -6.20
CA LEU A 61 -17.64 -8.68 -5.19
C LEU A 61 -18.37 -7.47 -5.77
N ASP A 62 -18.67 -7.49 -7.07
CA ASP A 62 -19.35 -6.41 -7.79
C ASP A 62 -20.85 -6.34 -7.40
N GLY A 63 -21.10 -5.86 -6.18
CA GLY A 63 -22.41 -5.78 -5.54
C GLY A 63 -22.43 -5.06 -4.19
N GLY A 64 -21.29 -4.51 -3.74
CA GLY A 64 -21.21 -3.65 -2.55
C GLY A 64 -21.35 -4.38 -1.20
N GLY A 65 -21.08 -5.68 -1.16
CA GLY A 65 -21.14 -6.48 0.05
C GLY A 65 -19.83 -6.48 0.84
N LEU A 66 -19.92 -6.81 2.14
CA LEU A 66 -18.78 -7.32 2.91
C LEU A 66 -18.23 -8.59 2.22
N ALA A 67 -16.97 -8.94 2.50
CA ALA A 67 -16.42 -10.22 2.06
C ALA A 67 -17.41 -11.35 2.43
N PRO A 68 -17.73 -12.30 1.54
CA PRO A 68 -18.69 -13.37 1.84
C PRO A 68 -18.31 -14.22 3.06
N ASN A 69 -17.03 -14.23 3.42
CA ASN A 69 -16.51 -14.89 4.62
C ASN A 69 -16.62 -14.03 5.91
N GLY A 70 -17.22 -12.84 5.85
CA GLY A 70 -17.30 -11.88 6.96
C GLY A 70 -15.99 -11.16 7.29
N GLY A 71 -14.96 -11.35 6.47
CA GLY A 71 -13.64 -10.73 6.61
C GLY A 71 -13.60 -9.27 6.17
N ASN A 72 -12.49 -8.60 6.51
CA ASN A 72 -12.23 -7.24 6.09
C ASN A 72 -11.70 -7.24 4.63
N LEU A 73 -12.43 -6.60 3.72
CA LEU A 73 -12.07 -6.54 2.30
C LEU A 73 -10.77 -5.79 2.04
N LEU A 74 -10.48 -4.72 2.79
CA LEU A 74 -9.21 -3.99 2.67
C LEU A 74 -8.02 -4.88 3.04
N LEU A 75 -8.16 -5.71 4.08
CA LEU A 75 -7.09 -6.66 4.45
C LEU A 75 -6.92 -7.75 3.40
N SER A 76 -8.02 -8.22 2.82
CA SER A 76 -7.99 -9.20 1.72
C SER A 76 -7.30 -8.59 0.49
N TYR A 77 -7.67 -7.37 0.12
CA TYR A 77 -7.01 -6.62 -0.94
C TYR A 77 -5.51 -6.44 -0.66
N ALA A 78 -5.15 -5.91 0.51
CA ALA A 78 -3.78 -5.57 0.87
C ALA A 78 -2.84 -6.78 0.92
N PHE A 79 -3.32 -7.90 1.47
CA PHE A 79 -2.54 -9.14 1.57
C PHE A 79 -2.72 -10.07 0.36
N ASP A 80 -3.41 -9.63 -0.70
CA ASP A 80 -3.70 -10.47 -1.87
C ASP A 80 -4.38 -11.79 -1.48
N ALA A 81 -5.25 -11.72 -0.46
CA ALA A 81 -5.97 -12.86 0.04
C ALA A 81 -7.33 -12.99 -0.63
N ASP A 82 -7.70 -14.23 -0.92
CA ASP A 82 -9.01 -14.56 -1.46
C ASP A 82 -10.10 -14.18 -0.44
N PRO A 83 -10.92 -13.16 -0.72
CA PRO A 83 -11.99 -12.73 0.17
C PRO A 83 -13.10 -13.79 0.30
N ASN A 84 -13.09 -14.83 -0.53
CA ASN A 84 -14.02 -15.95 -0.51
C ASN A 84 -13.45 -17.18 0.21
N SER A 85 -12.15 -17.19 0.58
CA SER A 85 -11.48 -18.33 1.21
C SER A 85 -10.74 -17.92 2.50
N PRO A 86 -11.26 -18.25 3.69
CA PRO A 86 -10.61 -17.91 4.96
C PRO A 86 -9.30 -18.68 5.22
N ALA A 87 -9.00 -19.72 4.43
CA ALA A 87 -7.81 -20.56 4.57
C ALA A 87 -6.74 -20.27 3.51
N ASP A 88 -6.76 -19.07 2.91
CA ASP A 88 -5.79 -18.70 1.90
C ASP A 88 -4.35 -18.64 2.45
N THR A 89 -3.42 -19.24 1.72
CA THR A 89 -1.97 -19.27 1.98
C THR A 89 -1.30 -17.88 1.93
N THR A 90 -1.98 -16.89 1.37
CA THR A 90 -1.55 -15.49 1.27
C THR A 90 -1.78 -14.71 2.57
N GLN A 91 -2.59 -15.24 3.50
CA GLN A 91 -2.85 -14.63 4.79
C GLN A 91 -1.55 -14.42 5.60
N PRO A 92 -1.48 -13.37 6.43
CA PRO A 92 -0.37 -13.17 7.34
C PRO A 92 -0.15 -14.41 8.22
N ALA A 93 1.11 -14.83 8.32
CA ALA A 93 1.52 -16.00 9.08
C ALA A 93 2.62 -15.60 10.08
N THR A 94 2.67 -16.33 11.18
CA THR A 94 3.72 -16.16 12.19
C THR A 94 4.46 -17.48 12.39
N SER A 95 5.74 -17.39 12.73
CA SER A 95 6.53 -18.57 13.06
C SER A 95 7.65 -18.22 14.04
N MET A 96 8.22 -19.24 14.67
CA MET A 96 9.41 -19.09 15.50
C MET A 96 10.63 -19.56 14.71
N ALA A 97 11.64 -18.71 14.63
CA ALA A 97 12.98 -19.06 14.19
C ALA A 97 13.89 -19.26 15.41
N GLN A 98 15.06 -19.85 15.17
CA GLN A 98 16.05 -20.15 16.22
C GLN A 98 16.50 -18.90 17.00
N ASP A 99 16.37 -17.74 16.37
CA ASP A 99 16.85 -16.43 16.80
C ASP A 99 15.74 -15.38 16.88
N GLY A 100 14.45 -15.78 16.95
CA GLY A 100 13.35 -14.84 17.20
C GLY A 100 12.01 -15.18 16.55
N PHE A 101 11.06 -14.25 16.70
CA PHE A 101 9.72 -14.33 16.15
C PHE A 101 9.68 -13.75 14.73
N LEU A 102 9.04 -14.47 13.81
CA LEU A 102 8.88 -14.06 12.42
C LEU A 102 7.42 -13.74 12.12
N ILE A 103 7.19 -12.68 11.34
CA ILE A 103 5.92 -12.36 10.69
C ILE A 103 6.14 -12.36 9.18
N SER A 104 5.31 -13.12 8.46
CA SER A 104 5.30 -13.16 7.00
C SER A 104 3.94 -12.72 6.47
N PHE A 105 3.91 -11.90 5.44
CA PHE A 105 2.68 -11.51 4.75
C PHE A 105 2.98 -11.08 3.31
N ASN A 106 1.98 -11.16 2.45
CA ASN A 106 2.07 -10.57 1.12
C ASN A 106 1.82 -9.06 1.22
N ARG A 107 2.51 -8.25 0.42
CA ARG A 107 2.18 -6.83 0.24
C ARG A 107 2.10 -6.51 -1.24
N ARG A 108 1.17 -5.63 -1.63
CA ARG A 108 1.08 -5.13 -3.00
C ARG A 108 2.30 -4.27 -3.36
N GLN A 109 2.93 -4.58 -4.49
CA GLN A 109 3.98 -3.79 -5.10
C GLN A 109 3.32 -2.66 -5.92
N ASN A 110 3.86 -1.45 -5.83
CA ASN A 110 3.41 -0.29 -6.61
C ASN A 110 1.95 0.14 -6.36
N GLU A 111 1.39 -0.17 -5.19
CA GLU A 111 0.09 0.36 -4.76
C GLU A 111 0.32 1.55 -3.81
N PRO A 112 0.41 2.79 -4.32
CA PRO A 112 0.76 3.97 -3.51
C PRO A 112 -0.28 4.28 -2.42
N GLY A 113 -1.49 3.73 -2.54
CA GLY A 113 -2.55 3.87 -1.54
C GLY A 113 -2.31 3.04 -0.27
N LEU A 114 -1.50 1.98 -0.29
CA LEU A 114 -1.38 1.07 0.85
C LEU A 114 -0.09 1.26 1.64
N LEU A 115 -0.24 1.54 2.92
CA LEU A 115 0.86 1.61 3.89
C LEU A 115 0.76 0.43 4.85
N TYR A 116 1.88 -0.28 5.03
CA TYR A 116 2.00 -1.42 5.93
C TYR A 116 2.97 -1.04 7.05
N GLU A 117 2.46 -1.03 8.28
CA GLU A 117 3.23 -0.69 9.48
C GLU A 117 3.14 -1.86 10.47
N ILE A 118 4.27 -2.38 10.92
CA ILE A 118 4.28 -3.36 12.01
C ILE A 118 4.45 -2.58 13.31
N GLU A 119 3.49 -2.73 14.22
CA GLU A 119 3.49 -2.06 15.51
C GLU A 119 3.65 -3.08 16.63
N GLY A 120 4.33 -2.66 17.69
CA GLY A 120 4.48 -3.40 18.93
C GLY A 120 3.66 -2.80 20.06
N SER A 121 3.23 -3.63 21.00
CA SER A 121 2.61 -3.21 22.25
C SER A 121 3.06 -4.09 23.41
N TYR A 122 3.23 -3.49 24.58
CA TYR A 122 3.54 -4.20 25.82
C TYR A 122 2.30 -4.46 26.69
N ASP A 123 1.18 -3.81 26.38
CA ASP A 123 -0.04 -3.80 27.20
C ASP A 123 -1.34 -4.03 26.41
N LEU A 124 -1.24 -4.26 25.09
CA LEU A 124 -2.36 -4.38 24.12
C LEU A 124 -3.18 -3.09 23.91
N VAL A 125 -2.80 -1.98 24.54
CA VAL A 125 -3.52 -0.71 24.49
C VAL A 125 -2.72 0.32 23.69
N HIS A 126 -1.44 0.48 24.01
CA HIS A 126 -0.55 1.43 23.34
C HIS A 126 0.26 0.71 22.27
N TRP A 127 0.03 1.10 21.02
CA TRP A 127 0.68 0.52 19.84
C TRP A 127 1.59 1.57 19.20
N SER A 128 2.82 1.18 18.89
CA SER A 128 3.78 2.04 18.19
C SER A 128 4.76 1.20 17.36
N ALA A 129 5.16 1.72 16.20
CA ALA A 129 6.25 1.16 15.41
C ALA A 129 7.60 1.23 16.15
N ASP A 130 7.78 2.20 17.06
CA ASP A 130 9.02 2.35 17.83
C ASP A 130 9.23 1.22 18.86
N ASN A 131 8.19 0.43 19.15
CA ASN A 131 8.28 -0.72 20.05
C ASN A 131 8.91 -1.96 19.39
N VAL A 132 9.09 -1.93 18.06
CA VAL A 132 9.64 -3.05 17.29
C VAL A 132 10.90 -2.63 16.54
N ILE A 133 11.85 -3.56 16.45
CA ILE A 133 12.97 -3.49 15.51
C ILE A 133 12.74 -4.56 14.46
N LEU A 134 12.57 -4.11 13.22
CA LEU A 134 12.30 -4.98 12.08
C LEU A 134 13.60 -5.28 11.33
N GLN A 135 13.85 -6.56 11.11
CA GLN A 135 14.90 -7.01 10.22
C GLN A 135 14.27 -7.89 9.14
N LEU A 136 14.57 -7.61 7.87
CA LEU A 136 14.16 -8.47 6.79
C LEU A 136 14.87 -9.83 6.94
N ALA A 137 14.10 -10.90 7.12
CA ALA A 137 14.64 -12.24 7.40
C ALA A 137 15.11 -12.95 6.12
N ALA A 138 14.49 -12.62 4.98
CA ALA A 138 14.84 -13.13 3.65
C ALA A 138 14.46 -12.09 2.59
N PRO A 139 15.09 -12.09 1.40
CA PRO A 139 14.66 -11.25 0.28
C PRO A 139 13.16 -11.40 0.01
N ALA A 140 12.49 -10.30 -0.34
CA ALA A 140 11.08 -10.35 -0.69
C ALA A 140 10.86 -11.23 -1.93
N GLU A 141 9.85 -12.10 -1.88
CA GLU A 141 9.55 -13.06 -2.93
C GLU A 141 8.37 -12.56 -3.77
N PRO A 142 8.57 -12.02 -4.98
CA PRO A 142 7.48 -11.56 -5.82
C PRO A 142 6.62 -12.74 -6.28
N ASN A 143 5.30 -12.53 -6.35
CA ASN A 143 4.40 -13.49 -6.97
C ASN A 143 4.65 -13.55 -8.49
N ALA A 144 4.10 -14.58 -9.16
CA ALA A 144 4.31 -14.79 -10.60
C ALA A 144 3.86 -13.58 -11.46
N ALA A 145 2.83 -12.86 -11.01
CA ALA A 145 2.31 -11.66 -11.67
C ALA A 145 3.08 -10.37 -11.33
N ARG A 146 4.04 -10.42 -10.38
CA ARG A 146 4.74 -9.26 -9.81
C ARG A 146 3.82 -8.14 -9.31
N GLN A 147 2.63 -8.52 -8.86
CA GLN A 147 1.66 -7.61 -8.25
C GLN A 147 1.86 -7.53 -6.75
N THR A 148 2.23 -8.64 -6.13
CA THR A 148 2.51 -8.73 -4.70
C THR A 148 3.85 -9.37 -4.47
N GLU A 149 4.41 -9.15 -3.28
CA GLU A 149 5.58 -9.86 -2.79
C GLU A 149 5.36 -10.34 -1.37
N ARG A 150 5.85 -11.55 -1.08
CA ARG A 150 5.88 -12.07 0.29
C ARG A 150 7.09 -11.49 1.00
N VAL A 151 6.85 -10.77 2.07
CA VAL A 151 7.88 -10.26 2.98
C VAL A 151 7.88 -11.07 4.25
N THR A 152 9.07 -11.32 4.79
CA THR A 152 9.23 -11.95 6.11
C THR A 152 10.13 -11.07 6.96
N TYR A 153 9.58 -10.58 8.07
CA TYR A 153 10.31 -9.80 9.05
C TYR A 153 10.56 -10.63 10.29
N ARG A 154 11.80 -10.57 10.77
CA ARG A 154 12.12 -10.85 12.16
C ARG A 154 11.74 -9.63 12.99
N VAL A 155 10.97 -9.88 14.04
CA VAL A 155 10.53 -8.85 14.97
C VAL A 155 11.27 -9.01 16.29
N ASN A 156 12.05 -7.99 16.64
CA ASN A 156 12.69 -7.88 17.94
C ASN A 156 12.02 -6.75 18.73
N SER A 157 12.04 -6.84 20.06
CA SER A 157 11.62 -5.72 20.91
C SER A 157 12.69 -4.64 20.93
N SER A 158 12.28 -3.37 20.88
CA SER A 158 13.21 -2.24 21.00
C SER A 158 13.71 -2.02 22.43
N VAL A 159 13.09 -2.66 23.42
CA VAL A 159 13.49 -2.60 24.83
C VAL A 159 13.56 -4.00 25.43
N PRO A 160 14.31 -4.22 26.52
CA PRO A 160 14.22 -5.46 27.28
C PRO A 160 12.81 -5.60 27.88
N ALA A 161 11.98 -6.47 27.30
CA ALA A 161 10.62 -6.74 27.77
C ALA A 161 10.39 -8.23 27.95
N SER A 162 9.58 -8.59 28.95
CA SER A 162 9.20 -9.99 29.19
C SER A 162 8.17 -10.50 28.17
N ARG A 163 7.42 -9.59 27.54
CA ARG A 163 6.39 -9.88 26.54
C ARG A 163 6.28 -8.71 25.57
N LEU A 164 6.04 -9.02 24.30
CA LEU A 164 5.75 -8.06 23.24
C LEU A 164 4.62 -8.64 22.39
N PHE A 165 3.57 -7.86 22.18
CA PHE A 165 2.52 -8.14 21.22
C PHE A 165 2.80 -7.40 19.93
N THR A 166 2.47 -8.01 18.79
CA THR A 166 2.76 -7.44 17.47
C THR A 166 1.50 -7.48 16.62
N ARG A 167 1.32 -6.48 15.76
CA ARG A 167 0.27 -6.46 14.74
C ARG A 167 0.77 -5.84 13.46
N ILE A 168 0.12 -6.18 12.36
CA ILE A 168 0.27 -5.48 11.08
C ILE A 168 -0.90 -4.51 10.97
N LYS A 169 -0.59 -3.23 10.79
CA LYS A 169 -1.55 -2.18 10.50
C LYS A 169 -1.46 -1.85 9.03
N VAL A 170 -2.60 -1.94 8.36
CA VAL A 170 -2.76 -1.51 6.97
C VAL A 170 -3.54 -0.21 6.99
N THR A 171 -2.99 0.82 6.36
CA THR A 171 -3.67 2.10 6.18
C THR A 171 -3.82 2.35 4.70
N ASN A 172 -5.03 2.77 4.28
CA ASN A 172 -5.25 3.26 2.93
C ASN A 172 -5.15 4.81 2.92
N SER A 173 -4.12 5.34 2.26
CA SER A 173 -3.89 6.77 2.08
C SER A 173 -4.74 7.40 0.97
N ALA A 174 -5.44 6.60 0.15
CA ALA A 174 -6.40 7.08 -0.84
C ALA A 174 -7.63 7.78 -0.20
N GLY A 175 -7.79 7.68 1.13
CA GLY A 175 -8.86 8.33 1.90
C GLY A 175 -8.57 9.77 2.37
N ILE A 176 -7.54 10.47 1.87
CA ILE A 176 -7.35 11.90 2.18
C ILE A 176 -8.34 12.73 1.35
N GLY A 177 -9.58 12.81 1.84
CA GLY A 177 -10.63 13.60 1.23
C GLY A 177 -12.06 13.23 1.65
N GLN A 178 -12.33 13.18 2.96
CA GLN A 178 -13.67 13.45 3.50
C GLN A 178 -13.58 14.48 4.62
#